data_AF-A0A5E7CXZ6-F1
#
_entry.id   AF-A0A5E7CXZ6-F1
#
_cell.length_a   1.000
_cell.length_b   1.000
_cell.length_c   1.000
_cell.angle_alpha   90.00
_cell.angle_beta   90.00
_cell.angle_gamma   90.00
#
_symmetry.space_group_name_H-M   'P 1'
#
loop_
_entity.id
_entity.type
_entity.pdbx_description
1 polymer ?
#
loop_
_entity_poly.entity_id
_entity_poly.type
_entity_poly.pdbx_seq_one_letter_code
_entity_poly.pdbx_strand_id
1 'polypeptide(L)'
;MHKIFGSMIIALLIGCSQTPSQAPDVISINSPLALDGPGTAAYLTTLYGRRFPNCNKVDSQPSFLCSGVMLRVTVKDPSNTYKVWDPSPISVTSGGVSFSYLRADTNFGRLAWGYGNGYILYPVLERPATTDQLQVLCSYPMDSWGWHRGKNGVCIPAPAYPESNYCHTTNVTTAEQFKAAWDNAPNQKNLRQCGFDVRDERNMLAAPAFYQSLRAKTMLGAPGFNEHNEVIIKTWPAGKANSFPILAFFYVSGGTDPKPLADAKYNQRDFYNSTNPKRVVPIIRLVPATSSTGTATFAYVAADQEVNR
;
A
#
# COMPACT_ATOMS: atom_id res chain seq x y z
N MET A 1 -42.27 45.29 73.22
CA MET A 1 -41.33 44.41 72.49
C MET A 1 -42.10 43.73 71.38
N HIS A 2 -41.78 44.03 70.12
CA HIS A 2 -41.87 43.20 68.90
C HIS A 2 -41.66 44.17 67.71
N LYS A 3 -40.45 44.16 67.15
CA LYS A 3 -40.08 44.94 65.96
C LYS A 3 -40.45 44.11 64.72
N ILE A 4 -41.18 44.68 63.78
CA ILE A 4 -41.34 44.15 62.42
C ILE A 4 -40.83 45.22 61.46
N PHE A 5 -39.67 44.97 60.87
CA PHE A 5 -39.16 45.70 59.70
C PHE A 5 -39.51 44.88 58.47
N GLY A 6 -40.37 45.41 57.60
CA GLY A 6 -40.54 44.93 56.23
C GLY A 6 -39.54 45.66 55.34
N SER A 7 -38.65 44.91 54.68
CA SER A 7 -37.70 45.47 53.71
C SER A 7 -37.97 44.85 52.35
N MET A 8 -38.29 45.73 51.40
CA MET A 8 -38.59 45.46 49.99
C MET A 8 -37.29 45.10 49.25
N ILE A 9 -37.26 43.95 48.57
CA ILE A 9 -36.12 43.51 47.75
C ILE A 9 -36.34 43.98 46.31
N ILE A 10 -35.46 44.86 45.84
CA ILE A 10 -35.35 45.27 44.44
C ILE A 10 -34.37 44.33 43.74
N ALA A 11 -34.84 43.57 42.75
CA ALA A 11 -34.00 42.70 41.93
C ALA A 11 -33.37 43.49 40.78
N LEU A 12 -32.04 43.57 40.76
CA LEU A 12 -31.26 44.08 39.63
C LEU A 12 -31.00 42.94 38.63
N LEU A 13 -31.52 43.08 37.42
CA LEU A 13 -31.20 42.22 36.28
C LEU A 13 -29.90 42.70 35.64
N ILE A 14 -28.83 41.90 35.75
CA ILE A 14 -27.58 42.09 35.01
C ILE A 14 -27.70 41.31 33.71
N GLY A 15 -27.78 42.03 32.58
CA GLY A 15 -27.72 41.44 31.24
C GLY A 15 -26.28 41.12 30.85
N CYS A 16 -25.98 39.85 30.59
CA CYS A 16 -24.74 39.44 29.95
C CYS A 16 -24.88 39.58 28.42
N SER A 17 -24.16 40.53 27.83
CA SER A 17 -23.96 40.62 26.39
C SER A 17 -23.12 39.42 25.92
N GLN A 18 -23.71 38.51 25.16
CA GLN A 18 -22.98 37.41 24.53
C GLN A 18 -22.28 37.94 23.27
N THR A 19 -20.96 37.94 23.27
CA THR A 19 -20.15 38.14 22.07
C THR A 19 -20.47 37.02 21.06
N PRO A 20 -20.71 37.30 19.78
CA PRO A 20 -20.96 36.24 18.81
C PRO A 20 -19.74 35.34 18.73
N SER A 21 -19.90 34.07 19.15
CA SER A 21 -18.92 33.03 18.93
C SER A 21 -18.79 32.84 17.42
N GLN A 22 -17.73 33.39 16.83
CA GLN A 22 -17.36 33.10 15.45
C GLN A 22 -17.13 31.59 15.36
N ALA A 23 -17.93 30.91 14.53
CA ALA A 23 -17.73 29.49 14.26
C ALA A 23 -16.30 29.31 13.71
N PRO A 24 -15.58 28.24 14.11
CA PRO A 24 -14.27 27.98 13.54
C PRO A 24 -14.41 27.84 12.03
N ASP A 25 -13.54 28.53 11.29
CA ASP A 25 -13.50 28.48 9.83
C ASP A 25 -13.49 27.01 9.39
N VAL A 26 -14.55 26.61 8.69
CA VAL A 26 -14.58 25.33 7.98
C VAL A 26 -13.59 25.47 6.84
N ILE A 27 -12.41 24.87 6.99
CA ILE A 27 -11.46 24.70 5.90
C ILE A 27 -12.19 23.93 4.80
N SER A 28 -12.60 24.64 3.76
CA SER A 28 -13.07 24.05 2.52
C SER A 28 -11.88 23.35 1.86
N ILE A 29 -11.73 22.05 2.11
CA ILE A 29 -10.77 21.17 1.43
C ILE A 29 -11.27 20.87 0.01
N ASN A 30 -11.34 21.91 -0.81
CA ASN A 30 -11.50 21.76 -2.25
C ASN A 30 -10.14 21.44 -2.86
N SER A 31 -9.93 20.15 -3.13
CA SER A 31 -8.73 19.45 -3.62
C SER A 31 -7.88 18.87 -2.48
N PRO A 32 -7.63 17.54 -2.45
CA PRO A 32 -6.57 17.01 -1.61
C PRO A 32 -5.27 17.63 -2.11
N LEU A 33 -4.71 18.56 -1.33
CA LEU A 33 -3.41 19.15 -1.61
C LEU A 33 -2.44 17.97 -1.78
N ALA A 34 -1.84 17.84 -2.96
CA ALA A 34 -0.84 16.80 -3.17
C ALA A 34 0.23 16.97 -2.09
N LEU A 35 0.45 15.93 -1.27
CA LEU A 35 1.41 15.97 -0.17
C LEU A 35 2.77 16.42 -0.69
N ASP A 36 3.47 17.25 0.07
CA ASP A 36 4.87 17.55 -0.19
C ASP A 36 5.76 16.36 0.23
N GLY A 37 7.07 16.49 0.05
CA GLY A 37 8.02 15.43 0.37
C GLY A 37 7.96 14.95 1.83
N PRO A 38 8.13 15.86 2.81
CA PRO A 38 8.02 15.53 4.23
C PRO A 38 6.64 14.96 4.61
N GLY A 39 5.55 15.55 4.12
CA GLY A 39 4.19 15.07 4.35
C GLY A 39 3.97 13.66 3.80
N THR A 40 4.55 13.34 2.65
CA THR A 40 4.52 11.99 2.05
C THR A 40 5.25 10.98 2.92
N ALA A 41 6.43 11.31 3.45
CA ALA A 41 7.17 10.43 4.36
C ALA A 41 6.41 10.14 5.67
N ALA A 42 5.82 11.18 6.28
CA ALA A 42 4.98 11.04 7.47
C ALA A 42 3.72 10.20 7.21
N TYR A 43 3.10 10.41 6.04
CA TYR A 43 1.94 9.64 5.61
C TYR A 43 2.27 8.16 5.38
N LEU A 44 3.39 7.84 4.73
CA LEU A 44 3.86 6.47 4.57
C LEU A 44 4.14 5.77 5.91
N THR A 45 4.72 6.49 6.87
CA THR A 45 4.92 6.00 8.24
C THR A 45 3.57 5.67 8.90
N THR A 46 2.56 6.53 8.70
CA THR A 46 1.20 6.30 9.18
C THR A 46 0.57 5.07 8.53
N LEU A 47 0.63 4.95 7.19
CA LEU A 47 0.10 3.80 6.46
C LEU A 47 0.73 2.49 6.92
N TYR A 48 2.06 2.47 7.05
CA TYR A 48 2.81 1.31 7.53
C TYR A 48 2.39 0.88 8.95
N GLY A 49 2.12 1.85 9.83
CA GLY A 49 1.72 1.60 11.22
C GLY A 49 0.25 1.17 11.42
N ARG A 50 -0.63 1.39 10.45
CA ARG A 50 -2.05 0.98 10.50
C ARG A 50 -2.16 -0.54 10.35
N ARG A 51 -2.64 -1.24 11.39
CA ARG A 51 -2.75 -2.72 11.46
C ARG A 51 -4.19 -3.23 11.39
N PHE A 52 -5.08 -2.47 10.76
CA PHE A 52 -6.49 -2.85 10.70
C PHE A 52 -6.68 -4.14 9.87
N PRO A 53 -7.62 -5.03 10.25
CA PRO A 53 -7.96 -6.18 9.42
C PRO A 53 -8.63 -5.75 8.10
N ASN A 54 -9.45 -4.70 8.16
CA ASN A 54 -10.19 -4.13 7.05
C ASN A 54 -10.27 -2.59 7.23
N CYS A 55 -10.66 -1.89 6.17
CA CYS A 55 -10.93 -0.46 6.22
C CYS A 55 -12.34 -0.22 6.75
N ASN A 56 -12.51 0.86 7.52
CA ASN A 56 -13.81 1.31 8.03
C ASN A 56 -14.63 0.26 8.80
N LYS A 57 -14.01 -0.84 9.27
CA LYS A 57 -14.69 -1.98 9.90
C LYS A 57 -15.69 -2.68 8.96
N VAL A 58 -15.44 -2.67 7.65
CA VAL A 58 -16.31 -3.26 6.63
C VAL A 58 -15.56 -4.38 5.88
N ASP A 59 -16.13 -5.58 5.86
CA ASP A 59 -15.45 -6.76 5.28
C ASP A 59 -15.38 -6.76 3.74
N SER A 60 -16.14 -5.89 3.08
CA SER A 60 -15.97 -5.61 1.65
C SER A 60 -14.84 -4.63 1.34
N GLN A 61 -14.15 -4.12 2.37
CA GLN A 61 -13.06 -3.16 2.21
C GLN A 61 -11.74 -3.72 2.79
N PRO A 62 -10.97 -4.50 2.00
CA PRO A 62 -9.66 -4.98 2.41
C PRO A 62 -8.73 -3.88 2.89
N SER A 63 -7.84 -4.20 3.83
CA SER A 63 -6.95 -3.21 4.46
C SER A 63 -5.97 -2.53 3.48
N PHE A 64 -5.67 -3.12 2.31
CA PHE A 64 -4.88 -2.45 1.26
C PHE A 64 -5.54 -1.18 0.71
N LEU A 65 -6.83 -0.97 0.96
CA LEU A 65 -7.56 0.21 0.49
C LEU A 65 -7.23 1.48 1.30
N CYS A 66 -6.72 1.36 2.53
CA CYS A 66 -6.49 2.49 3.46
C CYS A 66 -5.26 2.33 4.39
N SER A 67 -4.50 1.25 4.26
CA SER A 67 -3.36 0.96 5.13
C SER A 67 -2.28 0.17 4.40
N GLY A 68 -1.12 0.08 5.03
CA GLY A 68 0.07 -0.54 4.48
C GLY A 68 0.63 0.22 3.27
N VAL A 69 1.82 -0.19 2.85
CA VAL A 69 2.56 0.44 1.76
C VAL A 69 2.59 -0.55 0.60
N MET A 70 1.79 -0.26 -0.44
CA MET A 70 1.79 -1.00 -1.71
C MET A 70 2.91 -0.48 -2.60
N LEU A 71 3.97 -1.26 -2.76
CA LEU A 71 5.19 -0.87 -3.47
C LEU A 71 5.55 -1.86 -4.57
N ARG A 72 6.15 -1.37 -5.64
CA ARG A 72 6.69 -2.20 -6.72
C ARG A 72 8.12 -1.77 -7.00
N VAL A 73 9.03 -2.74 -6.99
CA VAL A 73 10.37 -2.53 -7.50
C VAL A 73 10.36 -2.44 -9.02
N THR A 74 11.25 -1.63 -9.58
CA THR A 74 11.28 -1.39 -11.02
C THR A 74 12.67 -1.50 -11.62
N VAL A 75 12.70 -1.96 -12.86
CA VAL A 75 13.87 -1.89 -13.73
C VAL A 75 13.44 -1.16 -14.99
N LYS A 76 14.25 -0.19 -15.42
CA LYS A 76 14.01 0.53 -16.68
C LYS A 76 14.06 -0.46 -17.84
N ASP A 77 13.09 -0.35 -18.75
CA ASP A 77 13.14 -1.09 -20.00
C ASP A 77 14.38 -0.66 -20.82
N PRO A 78 15.30 -1.59 -21.16
CA PRO A 78 16.53 -1.24 -21.87
C PRO A 78 16.24 -0.64 -23.26
N SER A 79 15.13 -1.02 -23.88
CA SER A 79 14.69 -0.52 -25.18
C SER A 79 13.80 0.74 -25.08
N ASN A 80 13.50 1.21 -23.86
CA ASN A 80 12.66 2.38 -23.59
C ASN A 80 11.29 2.35 -24.31
N THR A 81 10.71 1.15 -24.45
CA THR A 81 9.43 0.88 -25.13
C THR A 81 8.22 1.11 -24.24
N TYR A 82 8.39 1.02 -22.92
CA TYR A 82 7.37 1.33 -21.92
C TYR A 82 8.00 2.00 -20.69
N LYS A 83 7.19 2.70 -19.90
CA LYS A 83 7.64 3.37 -18.67
C LYS A 83 7.60 2.41 -17.48
N VAL A 84 8.38 2.68 -16.44
CA VAL A 84 8.47 1.80 -15.26
C VAL A 84 7.13 1.63 -14.51
N TRP A 85 6.19 2.57 -14.69
CA TRP A 85 4.83 2.53 -14.15
C TRP A 85 3.78 2.02 -15.15
N ASP A 86 4.17 1.71 -16.38
CA ASP A 86 3.30 1.02 -17.33
C ASP A 86 3.43 -0.50 -17.15
N PRO A 87 2.37 -1.29 -17.39
CA PRO A 87 2.51 -2.74 -17.41
C PRO A 87 3.45 -3.17 -18.55
N SER A 88 4.41 -4.04 -18.24
CA SER A 88 5.30 -4.62 -19.25
C SER A 88 4.51 -5.49 -20.24
N PRO A 89 5.04 -5.79 -21.45
CA PRO A 89 4.37 -6.67 -22.41
C PRO A 89 3.96 -8.04 -21.83
N ILE A 90 4.78 -8.59 -20.93
CA ILE A 90 4.49 -9.81 -20.17
C ILE A 90 3.29 -9.59 -19.24
N SER A 91 3.27 -8.47 -18.52
CA SER A 91 2.18 -8.14 -17.60
C SER A 91 0.87 -7.95 -18.37
N VAL A 92 0.91 -7.25 -19.51
CA VAL A 92 -0.23 -7.10 -20.43
C VAL A 92 -0.75 -8.46 -20.89
N THR A 93 0.14 -9.37 -21.26
CA THR A 93 -0.23 -10.73 -21.71
C THR A 93 -0.87 -11.57 -20.60
N SER A 94 -0.31 -11.51 -19.39
CA SER A 94 -0.79 -12.30 -18.24
C SER A 94 -2.00 -11.67 -17.52
N GLY A 95 -2.22 -10.37 -17.69
CA GLY A 95 -3.33 -9.63 -17.09
C GLY A 95 -3.08 -9.10 -15.67
N GLY A 96 -1.86 -9.23 -15.13
CA GLY A 96 -1.52 -8.72 -13.80
C GLY A 96 -0.11 -8.18 -13.66
N VAL A 97 0.08 -7.35 -12.64
CA VAL A 97 1.35 -6.72 -12.26
C VAL A 97 1.60 -7.00 -10.78
N SER A 98 2.79 -7.51 -10.46
CA SER A 98 3.20 -7.85 -9.11
C SER A 98 3.62 -6.64 -8.28
N PHE A 99 3.12 -6.57 -7.07
CA PHE A 99 3.50 -5.60 -6.03
C PHE A 99 3.86 -6.35 -4.75
N SER A 100 4.58 -5.68 -3.86
CA SER A 100 4.73 -6.09 -2.47
C SER A 100 3.90 -5.16 -1.58
N TYR A 101 3.47 -5.68 -0.44
CA TYR A 101 2.64 -4.96 0.53
C TYR A 101 3.30 -4.98 1.90
N LEU A 102 3.82 -3.83 2.33
CA LEU A 102 4.59 -3.68 3.56
C LEU A 102 3.73 -3.09 4.68
N ARG A 103 3.69 -3.75 5.84
CA ARG A 103 2.96 -3.31 7.03
C ARG A 103 3.71 -3.69 8.30
N ALA A 104 3.52 -2.95 9.39
CA ALA A 104 4.30 -3.14 10.62
C ALA A 104 4.15 -4.52 11.28
N ASP A 105 3.05 -5.23 11.04
CA ASP A 105 2.75 -6.58 11.53
C ASP A 105 2.93 -7.67 10.45
N THR A 106 3.38 -7.30 9.25
CA THR A 106 3.64 -8.21 8.13
C THR A 106 4.91 -7.77 7.39
N ASN A 107 5.96 -7.55 8.17
CA ASN A 107 7.22 -6.98 7.73
C ASN A 107 8.11 -8.01 7.02
N PHE A 108 9.03 -7.54 6.17
CA PHE A 108 10.02 -8.39 5.50
C PHE A 108 11.29 -7.59 5.20
N GLY A 109 12.44 -8.26 5.26
CA GLY A 109 13.75 -7.61 5.26
C GLY A 109 14.34 -7.34 3.87
N ARG A 110 13.77 -7.92 2.80
CA ARG A 110 14.24 -7.71 1.42
C ARG A 110 13.08 -7.50 0.45
N LEU A 111 13.29 -6.62 -0.53
CA LEU A 111 12.36 -6.46 -1.64
C LEU A 111 12.56 -7.55 -2.70
N ALA A 112 11.66 -7.59 -3.69
CA ALA A 112 11.69 -8.58 -4.75
C ALA A 112 13.02 -8.56 -5.53
N TRP A 113 13.64 -9.73 -5.64
CA TRP A 113 14.90 -10.00 -6.36
C TRP A 113 16.09 -9.10 -5.97
N GLY A 114 16.05 -8.47 -4.79
CA GLY A 114 17.12 -7.58 -4.32
C GLY A 114 17.16 -6.22 -5.02
N TYR A 115 16.14 -5.87 -5.82
CA TYR A 115 16.08 -4.55 -6.42
C TYR A 115 15.85 -3.46 -5.37
N GLY A 116 16.60 -2.36 -5.53
CA GLY A 116 16.66 -1.29 -4.56
C GLY A 116 15.80 -0.07 -4.87
N ASN A 117 15.03 -0.01 -5.96
CA ASN A 117 14.24 1.18 -6.30
C ASN A 117 12.85 0.81 -6.84
N GLY A 118 11.95 1.78 -6.83
CA GLY A 118 10.65 1.63 -7.46
C GLY A 118 9.68 2.75 -7.16
N TYR A 119 8.39 2.41 -7.13
CA TYR A 119 7.33 3.34 -6.75
C TYR A 119 6.34 2.75 -5.75
N ILE A 120 5.65 3.64 -5.06
CA ILE A 120 4.61 3.37 -4.07
C ILE A 120 3.30 3.96 -4.59
N LEU A 121 2.22 3.21 -4.46
CA LEU A 121 0.88 3.64 -4.83
C LEU A 121 0.15 4.31 -3.65
N TYR A 122 -0.74 5.25 -3.96
CA TYR A 122 -1.75 5.66 -2.98
C TYR A 122 -2.66 4.46 -2.62
N PRO A 123 -3.09 4.34 -1.35
CA PRO A 123 -4.21 3.47 -1.02
C PRO A 123 -5.46 3.90 -1.80
N VAL A 124 -6.25 2.93 -2.28
CA VAL A 124 -7.35 3.19 -3.22
C VAL A 124 -8.40 4.17 -2.67
N LEU A 125 -8.69 4.16 -1.37
CA LEU A 125 -9.65 5.08 -0.74
C LEU A 125 -9.08 6.45 -0.39
N GLU A 126 -7.75 6.60 -0.44
CA GLU A 126 -7.04 7.84 -0.06
C GLU A 126 -6.24 8.43 -1.23
N ARG A 127 -6.46 7.92 -2.45
CA ARG A 127 -5.87 8.45 -3.68
C ARG A 127 -6.52 9.80 -4.06
N PRO A 128 -5.82 10.67 -4.81
CA PRO A 128 -6.46 11.83 -5.43
C PRO A 128 -7.62 11.40 -6.32
N ALA A 129 -8.77 12.08 -6.24
CA ALA A 129 -9.99 11.68 -6.97
C ALA A 129 -9.79 11.52 -8.49
N THR A 130 -8.84 12.28 -9.06
CA THR A 130 -8.51 12.31 -10.49
C THR A 130 -7.65 11.13 -10.99
N THR A 131 -7.21 10.23 -10.11
CA THR A 131 -6.40 9.08 -10.50
C THR A 131 -7.24 7.81 -10.69
N ASP A 132 -6.65 6.76 -11.25
CA ASP A 132 -7.33 5.49 -11.49
C ASP A 132 -7.52 4.70 -10.17
N GLN A 133 -8.60 3.92 -10.09
CA GLN A 133 -8.76 2.86 -9.08
C GLN A 133 -8.18 1.57 -9.62
N LEU A 134 -7.04 1.16 -9.08
CA LEU A 134 -6.41 -0.09 -9.47
C LEU A 134 -7.06 -1.26 -8.72
N GLN A 135 -7.37 -2.34 -9.44
CA GLN A 135 -8.05 -3.51 -8.90
C GLN A 135 -7.02 -4.53 -8.41
N VAL A 136 -7.12 -4.93 -7.14
CA VAL A 136 -6.30 -6.00 -6.57
C VAL A 136 -6.98 -7.34 -6.81
N LEU A 137 -6.26 -8.29 -7.38
CA LEU A 137 -6.81 -9.58 -7.79
C LEU A 137 -6.58 -10.66 -6.73
N CYS A 138 -5.34 -10.82 -6.29
CA CYS A 138 -5.00 -11.81 -5.29
C CYS A 138 -3.79 -11.40 -4.45
N SER A 139 -3.66 -12.04 -3.29
CA SER A 139 -2.52 -11.87 -2.39
C SER A 139 -1.92 -13.23 -2.05
N TYR A 140 -0.61 -13.35 -2.25
CA TYR A 140 0.20 -14.48 -1.85
C TYR A 140 1.08 -14.09 -0.65
N PRO A 141 1.09 -14.90 0.44
CA PRO A 141 1.97 -14.65 1.57
C PRO A 141 3.46 -14.62 1.21
N MET A 142 3.87 -15.37 0.19
CA MET A 142 5.24 -15.40 -0.35
C MET A 142 5.24 -15.11 -1.85
N ASP A 143 6.41 -14.88 -2.45
CA ASP A 143 6.57 -14.83 -3.92
C ASP A 143 5.86 -16.03 -4.57
N SER A 144 4.90 -15.78 -5.47
CA SER A 144 4.06 -16.82 -6.05
C SER A 144 4.77 -17.64 -7.13
N TRP A 145 5.94 -17.18 -7.59
CA TRP A 145 6.60 -17.69 -8.79
C TRP A 145 5.65 -17.67 -10.00
N GLY A 146 4.92 -16.55 -10.15
CA GLY A 146 3.80 -16.40 -11.09
C GLY A 146 4.12 -16.75 -12.54
N TRP A 147 5.37 -16.53 -12.99
CA TRP A 147 5.82 -16.89 -14.33
C TRP A 147 5.66 -18.38 -14.67
N HIS A 148 5.71 -19.26 -13.67
CA HIS A 148 5.53 -20.70 -13.84
C HIS A 148 4.06 -21.14 -13.77
N ARG A 149 3.14 -20.25 -13.39
CA ARG A 149 1.71 -20.57 -13.22
C ARG A 149 0.95 -20.52 -14.54
N GLY A 150 1.32 -19.60 -15.43
CA GLY A 150 0.79 -19.55 -16.78
C GLY A 150 1.15 -18.26 -17.51
N LYS A 151 1.18 -18.33 -18.84
CA LYS A 151 1.52 -17.16 -19.69
C LYS A 151 0.38 -16.15 -19.78
N ASN A 152 -0.87 -16.63 -19.80
CA ASN A 152 -2.06 -15.84 -20.14
C ASN A 152 -3.00 -15.68 -18.94
N GLY A 153 -2.47 -15.72 -17.72
CA GLY A 153 -3.28 -15.57 -16.52
C GLY A 153 -2.43 -15.34 -15.28
N VAL A 154 -3.04 -14.68 -14.30
CA VAL A 154 -2.53 -14.47 -12.95
C VAL A 154 -3.55 -14.98 -11.95
N CYS A 155 -3.13 -15.20 -10.70
CA CYS A 155 -4.02 -15.73 -9.66
C CYS A 155 -4.60 -17.12 -10.02
N ILE A 156 -3.80 -17.94 -10.70
CA ILE A 156 -4.16 -19.28 -11.20
C ILE A 156 -3.26 -20.35 -10.56
N PRO A 157 -3.67 -21.63 -10.56
CA PRO A 157 -2.81 -22.69 -10.07
C PRO A 157 -1.58 -22.87 -10.97
N ALA A 158 -0.47 -23.31 -10.37
CA ALA A 158 0.64 -23.87 -11.13
C ALA A 158 0.19 -25.17 -11.82
N PRO A 159 0.57 -25.42 -13.10
CA PRO A 159 0.13 -26.62 -13.83
C PRO A 159 0.48 -27.94 -13.13
N ALA A 160 1.62 -27.98 -12.44
CA ALA A 160 2.07 -29.15 -11.68
C ALA A 160 1.38 -29.29 -10.31
N TYR A 161 0.71 -28.24 -9.81
CA TYR A 161 0.09 -28.18 -8.50
C TYR A 161 -1.31 -27.55 -8.59
N PRO A 162 -2.33 -28.27 -9.12
CA PRO A 162 -3.70 -27.75 -9.23
C PRO A 162 -4.29 -27.25 -7.90
N GLU A 163 -3.81 -27.77 -6.76
CA GLU A 163 -4.19 -27.34 -5.42
C GLU A 163 -3.74 -25.91 -5.06
N SER A 164 -2.78 -25.35 -5.82
CA SER A 164 -2.23 -24.00 -5.63
C SER A 164 -3.09 -22.87 -6.21
N ASN A 165 -4.36 -23.16 -6.51
CA ASN A 165 -5.36 -22.19 -6.98
C ASN A 165 -5.74 -21.20 -5.87
N TYR A 166 -6.94 -20.62 -5.91
CA TYR A 166 -7.45 -19.81 -4.82
C TYR A 166 -7.57 -20.61 -3.53
N CYS A 167 -7.07 -20.05 -2.41
CA CYS A 167 -7.04 -20.78 -1.13
C CYS A 167 -8.41 -21.30 -0.69
N HIS A 168 -9.47 -20.53 -0.93
CA HIS A 168 -10.83 -20.93 -0.56
C HIS A 168 -11.36 -22.13 -1.36
N THR A 169 -10.83 -22.42 -2.56
CA THR A 169 -11.27 -23.58 -3.36
C THR A 169 -10.67 -24.90 -2.84
N THR A 170 -9.68 -24.83 -1.95
CA THR A 170 -9.05 -25.98 -1.30
C THR A 170 -9.25 -25.98 0.22
N ASN A 171 -10.27 -25.27 0.70
CA ASN A 171 -10.61 -25.14 2.14
C ASN A 171 -9.50 -24.53 3.00
N VAL A 172 -8.59 -23.76 2.39
CA VAL A 172 -7.63 -22.92 3.11
C VAL A 172 -8.23 -21.52 3.22
N THR A 173 -8.84 -21.22 4.36
CA THR A 173 -9.47 -19.92 4.63
C THR A 173 -8.84 -19.19 5.80
N THR A 174 -7.94 -19.84 6.55
CA THR A 174 -7.20 -19.22 7.67
C THR A 174 -5.69 -19.27 7.46
N ALA A 175 -4.99 -18.37 8.15
CA ALA A 175 -3.53 -18.35 8.20
C ALA A 175 -2.93 -19.62 8.79
N GLU A 176 -3.60 -20.22 9.78
CA GLU A 176 -3.25 -21.49 10.38
C GLU A 176 -3.28 -22.63 9.36
N GLN A 177 -4.35 -22.71 8.56
CA GLN A 177 -4.49 -23.70 7.50
C GLN A 177 -3.44 -23.48 6.40
N PHE A 178 -3.20 -22.22 6.03
CA PHE A 178 -2.15 -21.89 5.07
C PHE A 178 -0.77 -22.35 5.59
N LYS A 179 -0.45 -22.04 6.85
CA LYS A 179 0.81 -22.47 7.47
C LYS A 179 0.93 -23.99 7.49
N ALA A 180 -0.12 -24.71 7.86
CA ALA A 180 -0.10 -26.17 7.85
C ALA A 180 0.15 -26.72 6.43
N ALA A 181 -0.53 -26.18 5.41
CA ALA A 181 -0.29 -26.57 4.02
C ALA A 181 1.14 -26.25 3.56
N TRP A 182 1.67 -25.08 3.94
CA TRP A 182 3.05 -24.68 3.65
C TRP A 182 4.07 -25.60 4.32
N ASP A 183 3.88 -25.94 5.59
CA ASP A 183 4.81 -26.80 6.33
C ASP A 183 4.81 -28.23 5.78
N ASN A 184 3.63 -28.76 5.43
CA ASN A 184 3.46 -30.09 4.84
C ASN A 184 3.96 -30.20 3.38
N ALA A 185 4.12 -29.09 2.67
CA ALA A 185 4.64 -29.10 1.31
C ALA A 185 6.11 -29.56 1.29
N PRO A 186 6.46 -30.64 0.55
CA PRO A 186 7.80 -31.24 0.62
C PRO A 186 8.88 -30.41 -0.09
N ASN A 187 8.51 -29.67 -1.13
CA ASN A 187 9.38 -28.81 -1.94
C ASN A 187 8.53 -27.81 -2.75
N GLN A 188 9.18 -26.88 -3.45
CA GLN A 188 8.53 -25.90 -4.35
C GLN A 188 7.36 -25.16 -3.67
N LYS A 189 7.53 -24.79 -2.40
CA LYS A 189 6.48 -24.22 -1.55
C LYS A 189 5.84 -22.97 -2.18
N ASN A 190 6.65 -22.13 -2.85
CA ASN A 190 6.19 -20.95 -3.59
C ASN A 190 5.19 -21.28 -4.72
N LEU A 191 5.34 -22.42 -5.42
CA LEU A 191 4.41 -22.88 -6.46
C LEU A 191 3.21 -23.63 -5.90
N ARG A 192 3.37 -24.31 -4.76
CA ARG A 192 2.29 -25.06 -4.10
C ARG A 192 1.36 -24.20 -3.28
N GLN A 193 1.82 -23.02 -2.81
CA GLN A 193 0.96 -22.11 -2.07
C GLN A 193 -0.24 -21.68 -2.93
N CYS A 194 -1.40 -21.62 -2.30
CA CYS A 194 -2.60 -21.03 -2.87
C CYS A 194 -2.54 -19.49 -2.80
N GLY A 195 -3.33 -18.82 -3.65
CA GLY A 195 -3.51 -17.36 -3.60
C GLY A 195 -4.80 -16.97 -2.88
N PHE A 196 -4.76 -15.96 -2.01
CA PHE A 196 -5.98 -15.41 -1.42
C PHE A 196 -6.70 -14.54 -2.45
N ASP A 197 -7.92 -14.94 -2.83
CA ASP A 197 -8.77 -14.20 -3.77
C ASP A 197 -9.37 -12.98 -3.08
N VAL A 198 -9.05 -11.79 -3.57
CA VAL A 198 -9.47 -10.51 -2.99
C VAL A 198 -10.14 -9.60 -4.01
N ARG A 199 -10.55 -10.17 -5.16
CA ARG A 199 -11.25 -9.42 -6.18
C ARG A 199 -12.57 -8.87 -5.65
N ASP A 200 -13.06 -7.80 -6.29
CA ASP A 200 -14.31 -7.14 -5.92
C ASP A 200 -15.50 -8.11 -5.88
N GLU A 201 -15.52 -9.16 -6.72
CA GLU A 201 -16.58 -10.18 -6.74
C GLU A 201 -16.64 -11.00 -5.44
N ARG A 202 -15.57 -11.02 -4.64
CA ARG A 202 -15.58 -11.65 -3.30
C ARG A 202 -16.34 -10.82 -2.28
N ASN A 203 -16.57 -9.53 -2.53
CA ASN A 203 -17.32 -8.62 -1.67
C ASN A 203 -16.91 -8.77 -0.19
N MET A 204 -17.83 -9.12 0.71
CA MET A 204 -17.57 -9.31 2.14
C MET A 204 -16.55 -10.42 2.48
N LEU A 205 -16.12 -11.23 1.52
CA LEU A 205 -15.08 -12.23 1.72
C LEU A 205 -13.67 -11.72 1.35
N ALA A 206 -13.57 -10.56 0.69
CA ALA A 206 -12.29 -10.02 0.23
C ALA A 206 -11.41 -9.56 1.41
N ALA A 207 -11.93 -8.79 2.35
CA ALA A 207 -11.12 -8.29 3.47
C ALA A 207 -10.70 -9.42 4.43
N PRO A 208 -11.58 -10.37 4.81
CA PRO A 208 -11.16 -11.54 5.55
C PRO A 208 -10.05 -12.33 4.85
N ALA A 209 -10.19 -12.58 3.53
CA ALA A 209 -9.16 -13.30 2.77
C ALA A 209 -7.81 -12.55 2.75
N PHE A 210 -7.82 -11.24 2.49
CA PHE A 210 -6.60 -10.44 2.51
C PHE A 210 -5.95 -10.43 3.90
N TYR A 211 -6.75 -10.27 4.96
CA TYR A 211 -6.21 -10.28 6.32
C TYR A 211 -5.55 -11.63 6.68
N GLN A 212 -6.12 -12.75 6.22
CA GLN A 212 -5.53 -14.07 6.41
C GLN A 212 -4.23 -14.26 5.63
N SER A 213 -4.05 -13.62 4.46
CA SER A 213 -2.78 -13.65 3.74
C SER A 213 -1.66 -12.93 4.52
N LEU A 214 -1.98 -11.82 5.16
CA LEU A 214 -1.05 -11.06 6.00
C LEU A 214 -0.66 -11.86 7.26
N ARG A 215 -1.65 -12.44 7.95
CA ARG A 215 -1.41 -13.32 9.09
C ARG A 215 -0.56 -14.53 8.69
N ALA A 216 -0.87 -15.17 7.56
CA ALA A 216 -0.14 -16.33 7.06
C ALA A 216 1.35 -16.02 6.89
N LYS A 217 1.69 -14.89 6.25
CA LYS A 217 3.08 -14.45 6.09
C LYS A 217 3.80 -14.34 7.42
N THR A 218 3.20 -13.69 8.41
CA THR A 218 3.81 -13.53 9.74
C THR A 218 3.97 -14.88 10.44
N MET A 219 3.00 -15.80 10.30
CA MET A 219 3.07 -17.14 10.86
C MET A 219 4.15 -18.03 10.24
N LEU A 220 4.61 -17.73 9.02
CA LEU A 220 5.74 -18.43 8.42
C LEU A 220 7.08 -18.12 9.11
N GLY A 221 7.15 -17.15 10.03
CA GLY A 221 8.35 -16.87 10.82
C GLY A 221 9.53 -16.42 9.96
N ALA A 222 10.71 -17.04 10.14
CA ALA A 222 11.92 -16.68 9.42
C ALA A 222 11.78 -16.76 7.88
N PRO A 223 11.20 -17.84 7.28
CA PRO A 223 10.84 -17.83 5.87
C PRO A 223 10.00 -16.62 5.47
N GLY A 224 8.95 -16.31 6.22
CA GLY A 224 8.05 -15.19 5.97
C GLY A 224 8.74 -13.83 5.99
N PHE A 225 9.70 -13.63 6.89
CA PHE A 225 10.46 -12.38 7.01
C PHE A 225 11.55 -12.24 5.92
N ASN A 226 12.21 -13.34 5.56
CA ASN A 226 13.37 -13.33 4.67
C ASN A 226 13.01 -13.17 3.19
N GLU A 227 11.74 -13.15 2.84
CA GLU A 227 11.27 -13.01 1.46
C GLU A 227 10.05 -12.09 1.37
N HIS A 228 9.86 -11.46 0.22
CA HIS A 228 8.75 -10.55 -0.04
C HIS A 228 7.43 -11.32 -0.20
N ASN A 229 6.30 -10.64 0.04
CA ASN A 229 5.00 -11.13 -0.43
C ASN A 229 4.74 -10.67 -1.85
N GLU A 230 3.67 -11.20 -2.43
CA GLU A 230 3.21 -10.78 -3.75
C GLU A 230 1.72 -10.48 -3.73
N VAL A 231 1.37 -9.25 -4.10
CA VAL A 231 0.00 -8.81 -4.34
C VAL A 231 -0.12 -8.51 -5.82
N ILE A 232 -1.09 -9.13 -6.49
CA ILE A 232 -1.30 -8.96 -7.92
C ILE A 232 -2.36 -7.89 -8.14
N ILE A 233 -2.00 -6.86 -8.90
CA ILE A 233 -2.91 -5.82 -9.37
C ILE A 233 -3.22 -6.08 -10.84
N LYS A 234 -4.48 -5.97 -11.24
CA LYS A 234 -4.91 -6.08 -12.64
C LYS A 234 -4.18 -5.05 -13.50
N THR A 235 -3.84 -5.41 -14.74
CA THR A 235 -3.24 -4.45 -15.67
C THR A 235 -4.15 -3.24 -15.92
N TRP A 236 -3.50 -2.11 -16.20
CA TRP A 236 -4.12 -0.85 -16.61
C TRP A 236 -3.61 -0.42 -17.99
N PRO A 237 -4.30 0.51 -18.67
CA PRO A 237 -3.80 1.05 -19.94
C PRO A 237 -2.45 1.74 -19.76
N ALA A 238 -1.48 1.41 -20.62
CA ALA A 238 -0.18 2.08 -20.65
C ALA A 238 -0.29 3.54 -21.15
N GLY A 239 0.71 4.36 -20.85
CA GLY A 239 0.80 5.74 -21.34
C GLY A 239 -0.13 6.72 -20.63
N LYS A 240 -0.64 6.35 -19.45
CA LYS A 240 -1.59 7.13 -18.65
C LYS A 240 -0.97 7.71 -17.37
N ALA A 241 0.22 8.31 -17.49
CA ALA A 241 0.96 8.83 -16.33
C ALA A 241 0.15 9.82 -15.48
N ASN A 242 -0.67 10.67 -16.10
CA ASN A 242 -1.50 11.66 -15.39
C ASN A 242 -2.54 11.05 -14.44
N SER A 243 -3.18 9.95 -14.82
CA SER A 243 -4.18 9.26 -13.99
C SER A 243 -3.57 8.17 -13.11
N PHE A 244 -2.30 7.79 -13.32
CA PHE A 244 -1.70 6.74 -12.50
C PHE A 244 -1.45 7.20 -11.04
N PRO A 245 -1.90 6.42 -10.01
CA PRO A 245 -1.93 6.85 -8.61
C PRO A 245 -0.60 6.64 -7.88
N ILE A 246 0.51 7.16 -8.41
CA ILE A 246 1.80 7.12 -7.70
C ILE A 246 1.79 8.13 -6.55
N LEU A 247 2.09 7.64 -5.34
CA LEU A 247 2.32 8.42 -4.12
C LEU A 247 3.78 8.88 -4.01
N ALA A 248 4.72 7.98 -4.26
CA ALA A 248 6.15 8.27 -4.15
C ALA A 248 6.97 7.38 -5.09
N PHE A 249 8.13 7.87 -5.52
CA PHE A 249 9.23 6.99 -5.88
C PHE A 249 10.02 6.63 -4.62
N PHE A 250 10.73 5.52 -4.63
CA PHE A 250 11.56 5.14 -3.50
C PHE A 250 12.88 4.52 -3.93
N TYR A 251 13.82 4.53 -3.00
CA TYR A 251 14.99 3.66 -3.04
C TYR A 251 15.30 3.10 -1.65
N VAL A 252 15.93 1.93 -1.62
CA VAL A 252 16.41 1.24 -0.43
C VAL A 252 17.77 1.82 -0.05
N SER A 253 17.89 2.32 1.18
CA SER A 253 19.11 2.88 1.73
C SER A 253 19.85 1.89 2.63
N GLY A 254 21.11 2.18 2.93
CA GLY A 254 21.98 1.35 3.77
C GLY A 254 22.98 0.47 3.01
N GLY A 255 22.96 0.48 1.67
CA GLY A 255 23.98 -0.13 0.82
C GLY A 255 25.03 0.86 0.33
N THR A 256 26.14 0.35 -0.21
CA THR A 256 27.19 1.14 -0.87
C THR A 256 26.95 1.37 -2.37
N ASP A 257 25.98 0.65 -2.95
CA ASP A 257 25.62 0.80 -4.37
C ASP A 257 24.83 2.11 -4.58
N PRO A 258 25.33 3.05 -5.40
CA PRO A 258 24.62 4.29 -5.70
C PRO A 258 23.46 4.10 -6.69
N LYS A 259 23.39 2.95 -7.39
CA LYS A 259 22.41 2.70 -8.46
C LYS A 259 20.95 2.84 -8.02
N PRO A 260 20.50 2.37 -6.84
CA PRO A 260 19.11 2.53 -6.39
C PRO A 260 18.63 3.99 -6.37
N LEU A 261 19.45 4.91 -5.84
CA LEU A 261 19.11 6.33 -5.81
C LEU A 261 19.14 6.93 -7.23
N ALA A 262 20.13 6.56 -8.05
CA ALA A 262 20.21 7.02 -9.44
C ALA A 262 18.97 6.61 -10.26
N ASP A 263 18.52 5.36 -10.12
CA ASP A 263 17.31 4.87 -10.78
C ASP A 263 16.05 5.59 -10.27
N ALA A 264 15.95 5.86 -8.96
CA ALA A 264 14.83 6.61 -8.39
C ALA A 264 14.78 8.06 -8.91
N LYS A 265 15.93 8.73 -9.03
CA LYS A 265 16.08 10.06 -9.64
C LYS A 265 15.64 10.07 -11.11
N TYR A 266 16.08 9.06 -11.87
CA TYR A 266 15.63 8.87 -13.24
C TYR A 266 14.11 8.71 -13.32
N ASN A 267 13.52 7.82 -12.51
CA ASN A 267 12.08 7.57 -12.51
C ASN A 267 11.27 8.83 -12.15
N GLN A 268 11.73 9.61 -11.16
CA GLN A 268 11.09 10.86 -10.77
C GLN A 268 11.09 11.87 -11.93
N ARG A 269 12.24 12.09 -12.57
CA ARG A 269 12.37 13.00 -13.71
C ARG A 269 11.50 12.56 -14.88
N ASP A 270 11.52 11.27 -15.20
CA ASP A 270 10.77 10.73 -16.33
C ASP A 270 9.25 10.83 -16.12
N PHE A 271 8.77 10.58 -14.91
CA PHE A 271 7.35 10.75 -14.56
C PHE A 271 6.92 12.22 -14.61
N TYR A 272 7.72 13.13 -14.06
CA TYR A 272 7.48 14.56 -14.18
C TYR A 272 7.38 14.98 -15.66
N ASN A 273 8.29 14.51 -16.49
CA ASN A 273 8.27 14.80 -17.93
C ASN A 273 7.08 14.17 -18.66
N SER A 274 6.56 13.04 -18.18
CA SER A 274 5.45 12.30 -18.77
C SER A 274 4.06 12.81 -18.35
N THR A 275 3.97 13.81 -17.47
CA THR A 275 2.69 14.37 -16.99
C THR A 275 2.41 15.77 -17.54
N ASN A 276 1.13 16.07 -17.76
CA ASN A 276 0.63 17.40 -18.10
C ASN A 276 -0.75 17.68 -17.43
N PRO A 277 -0.90 18.65 -16.51
CA PRO A 277 0.15 19.51 -15.96
C PRO A 277 1.23 18.68 -15.26
N LYS A 278 2.42 19.28 -15.10
CA LYS A 278 3.56 18.60 -14.49
C LYS A 278 3.25 18.22 -13.05
N ARG A 279 3.48 16.94 -12.70
CA ARG A 279 3.29 16.41 -11.34
C ARG A 279 4.65 16.08 -10.72
N VAL A 280 4.96 16.72 -9.60
CA VAL A 280 6.14 16.39 -8.78
C VAL A 280 5.74 15.31 -7.77
N VAL A 281 6.34 14.14 -7.89
CA VAL A 281 6.20 13.00 -6.97
C VAL A 281 7.53 12.85 -6.21
N PRO A 282 7.54 12.83 -4.86
CA PRO A 282 8.79 12.81 -4.11
C PRO A 282 9.50 11.45 -4.20
N ILE A 283 10.81 11.46 -4.05
CA ILE A 283 11.63 10.28 -3.77
C ILE A 283 11.71 10.11 -2.25
N ILE A 284 11.37 8.92 -1.76
CA ILE A 284 11.41 8.54 -0.36
C ILE A 284 12.51 7.50 -0.13
N ARG A 285 13.36 7.77 0.84
CA ARG A 285 14.36 6.83 1.35
C ARG A 285 13.66 5.78 2.21
N LEU A 286 13.70 4.52 1.77
CA LEU A 286 13.19 3.37 2.50
C LEU A 286 14.36 2.65 3.19
N VAL A 287 14.26 2.43 4.49
CA VAL A 287 15.12 1.47 5.21
C VAL A 287 14.26 0.29 5.63
N PRO A 288 14.42 -0.90 5.02
CA PRO A 288 13.71 -2.10 5.45
C PRO A 288 14.04 -2.47 6.89
N ALA A 289 13.15 -3.20 7.56
CA ALA A 289 13.47 -3.72 8.88
C ALA A 289 14.50 -4.85 8.80
N THR A 290 15.30 -4.98 9.85
CA THR A 290 16.35 -6.00 9.97
C THR A 290 15.87 -7.25 10.73
N SER A 291 14.67 -7.22 11.30
CA SER A 291 14.01 -8.36 11.95
C SER A 291 12.49 -8.28 11.82
N SER A 292 11.78 -9.37 12.10
CA SER A 292 10.32 -9.44 12.06
C SER A 292 9.63 -8.51 13.07
N THR A 293 10.32 -8.14 14.15
CA THR A 293 9.87 -7.18 15.17
C THR A 293 10.45 -5.78 14.97
N GLY A 294 11.37 -5.62 14.01
CA GLY A 294 11.93 -4.34 13.61
C GLY A 294 10.94 -3.48 12.85
N THR A 295 11.34 -2.24 12.57
CA THR A 295 10.51 -1.22 11.92
C THR A 295 11.18 -0.77 10.63
N ALA A 296 10.42 -0.73 9.54
CA ALA A 296 10.86 -0.06 8.32
C ALA A 296 10.64 1.45 8.45
N THR A 297 11.55 2.26 7.91
CA THR A 297 11.44 3.73 7.99
C THR A 297 11.34 4.37 6.61
N PHE A 298 10.65 5.50 6.56
CA PHE A 298 10.41 6.30 5.37
C PHE A 298 10.88 7.72 5.65
N ALA A 299 11.88 8.20 4.91
CA ALA A 299 12.43 9.53 5.08
C ALA A 299 12.45 10.30 3.78
N TYR A 300 12.11 11.59 3.85
CA TYR A 300 12.34 12.53 2.77
C TYR A 300 13.68 13.23 2.97
N VAL A 301 14.48 13.31 1.92
CA VAL A 301 15.75 14.03 1.90
C VAL A 301 15.79 14.91 0.67
N ALA A 302 15.97 16.22 0.86
CA ALA A 302 15.94 17.19 -0.23
C ALA A 302 17.04 16.92 -1.29
N ALA A 303 18.24 16.52 -0.87
CA ALA A 303 19.34 16.18 -1.77
C ALA A 303 19.10 14.90 -2.62
N ASP A 304 18.15 14.07 -2.21
CA ASP A 304 17.79 12.85 -2.96
C ASP A 304 16.85 13.17 -4.13
N GLN A 305 16.27 14.38 -4.19
CA GLN A 305 15.35 14.78 -5.25
C GLN A 305 16.09 15.21 -6.52
N GLU A 306 15.51 14.87 -7.65
CA GLU A 306 15.91 15.32 -8.99
C GLU A 306 15.00 16.46 -9.48
N VAL A 307 13.71 16.41 -9.11
CA VAL A 307 12.73 17.46 -9.41
C VAL A 307 12.16 18.01 -8.10
N ASN A 308 12.10 19.33 -7.98
CA ASN A 308 11.53 20.03 -6.83
C ASN A 308 10.25 20.77 -7.26
N ARG A 309 9.38 21.03 -6.28
CA ARG A 309 8.24 21.96 -6.46
C ARG A 309 8.73 23.40 -6.46
#